data_AF-A0A6L3X2Q0-F1
#
_entry.id   AF-A0A6L3X2Q0-F1
#
_cell.length_a   1.000
_cell.length_b   1.000
_cell.length_c   1.000
_cell.angle_alpha   90.00
_cell.angle_beta   90.00
_cell.angle_gamma   90.00
#
_symmetry.space_group_name_H-M   'P 1'
#
loop_
_entity.id
_entity.type
_entity.pdbx_description
1 polymer ?
#
loop_
_entity_poly.entity_id
_entity_poly.type
_entity_poly.pdbx_seq_one_letter_code
_entity_poly.pdbx_strand_id
1 'polypeptide(L)' 'MQWQTELPLIAILRGITPGEALAHVGAVIDAGFDAVEIPLNSPEWEKSIPAIVNAFGGKALIGAGTVLQP' A
#
# COMPACT_ATOMS: atom_id res chain seq x y z
N MET A 1 19.30 -11.97 -2.70
CA MET A 1 18.90 -10.76 -3.45
C MET A 1 18.84 -9.61 -2.46
N GLN A 2 19.19 -8.39 -2.89
CA GLN A 2 19.04 -7.19 -2.08
C GLN A 2 17.65 -6.59 -2.34
N TRP A 3 17.09 -5.88 -1.35
CA TRP A 3 15.82 -5.19 -1.49
C TRP A 3 15.91 -4.14 -2.61
N GLN A 4 14.85 -4.01 -3.43
CA GLN A 4 14.88 -3.21 -4.67
C GLN A 4 14.25 -1.80 -4.53
N THR A 5 13.68 -1.46 -3.37
CA THR A 5 13.29 -0.08 -3.05
C THR A 5 14.40 0.62 -2.26
N GLU A 6 14.38 1.95 -2.24
CA GLU A 6 15.39 2.78 -1.56
C GLU A 6 15.32 2.63 -0.03
N LEU A 7 14.12 2.61 0.54
CA LEU A 7 13.91 2.43 1.98
C LEU A 7 13.34 1.02 2.28
N PRO A 8 14.08 0.14 2.98
CA PRO A 8 13.64 -1.24 3.24
C PRO A 8 12.59 -1.33 4.39
N LEU A 9 11.56 -0.48 4.34
CA LEU A 9 10.43 -0.46 5.27
C LEU A 9 9.12 -0.54 4.50
N ILE A 10 8.22 -1.44 4.92
CA ILE A 10 6.90 -1.61 4.31
C ILE A 10 5.85 -1.02 5.24
N ALA A 11 5.05 -0.07 4.73
CA ALA A 11 3.90 0.45 5.46
C ALA A 11 2.71 -0.50 5.31
N ILE A 12 2.22 -1.05 6.42
CA ILE A 12 1.06 -1.96 6.46
C ILE A 12 -0.17 -1.20 6.97
N LEU A 13 -1.11 -0.91 6.09
CA LEU A 13 -2.31 -0.12 6.41
C LEU A 13 -3.52 -1.03 6.68
N ARG A 14 -3.42 -1.87 7.72
CA ARG A 14 -4.47 -2.82 8.08
C ARG A 14 -5.76 -2.12 8.53
N GLY A 15 -6.88 -2.53 7.94
CA GLY A 15 -8.21 -2.03 8.33
C GLY A 15 -8.58 -0.69 7.70
N ILE A 16 -7.73 -0.16 6.81
CA ILE A 16 -7.98 1.11 6.12
C ILE A 16 -9.19 1.02 5.20
N THR A 17 -9.97 2.09 5.12
CA THR A 17 -11.15 2.21 4.27
C THR A 17 -10.82 2.91 2.94
N PRO A 18 -11.63 2.72 1.88
CA PRO A 18 -11.40 3.39 0.59
C PRO A 18 -11.37 4.92 0.67
N GLY A 19 -12.15 5.52 1.58
CA GLY A 19 -12.25 6.96 1.73
C GLY A 19 -10.99 7.63 2.30
N GLU A 20 -10.16 6.89 3.02
CA GLU A 20 -8.95 7.41 3.66
C GLU A 20 -7.64 6.86 3.05
N ALA A 21 -7.73 5.82 2.22
CA ALA A 21 -6.59 5.13 1.62
C ALA A 21 -5.61 6.08 0.92
N LEU A 22 -6.09 6.96 0.04
CA LEU A 22 -5.22 7.86 -0.72
C LEU A 22 -4.46 8.85 0.19
N ALA A 23 -5.13 9.37 1.22
CA ALA A 23 -4.54 10.33 2.14
C ALA A 23 -3.43 9.69 2.98
N HIS A 24 -3.68 8.49 3.53
CA HIS A 24 -2.70 7.79 4.37
C HIS A 24 -1.54 7.22 3.55
N VAL A 25 -1.78 6.70 2.34
CA VAL A 25 -0.71 6.25 1.45
C VAL A 25 0.15 7.43 1.00
N GLY A 26 -0.47 8.57 0.65
CA GLY A 26 0.26 9.80 0.34
C GLY A 26 1.15 10.24 1.49
N ALA A 27 0.64 10.23 2.72
CA ALA A 27 1.39 10.64 3.90
C ALA A 27 2.64 9.79 4.15
N VAL A 28 2.57 8.46 4.00
CA VAL A 28 3.77 7.60 4.19
C VAL A 28 4.77 7.79 3.05
N ILE A 29 4.31 8.00 1.82
CA ILE A 29 5.19 8.28 0.67
C ILE A 29 5.90 9.62 0.83
N ASP A 30 5.18 10.67 1.24
CA ASP A 30 5.75 11.99 1.53
C ASP A 30 6.78 11.94 2.67
N ALA A 31 6.64 10.98 3.60
CA ALA A 31 7.61 10.70 4.66
C ALA A 31 8.81 9.85 4.23
N GLY A 32 8.83 9.37 2.98
CA GLY A 32 9.94 8.61 2.40
C GLY A 32 9.74 7.09 2.30
N PHE A 33 8.55 6.56 2.60
CA PHE A 33 8.25 5.16 2.31
C PHE A 33 8.05 4.96 0.81
N ASP A 34 8.58 3.86 0.29
CA ASP A 34 8.45 3.48 -1.12
C ASP A 34 7.98 2.02 -1.28
N ALA A 35 7.46 1.42 -0.21
CA ALA A 35 6.75 0.14 -0.21
C ALA A 35 5.53 0.20 0.72
N VAL A 36 4.35 -0.14 0.19
CA VAL A 36 3.07 -0.05 0.91
C VAL A 36 2.18 -1.25 0.59
N GLU A 37 1.53 -1.81 1.61
CA GLU A 37 0.50 -2.84 1.42
C GLU A 37 -0.81 -2.54 2.17
N ILE A 38 -1.91 -2.99 1.58
CA ILE A 38 -3.22 -3.09 2.25
C ILE A 38 -3.54 -4.57 2.46
N PRO A 39 -3.71 -5.03 3.71
CA PRO A 39 -4.15 -6.39 3.99
C PRO A 39 -5.54 -6.72 3.42
N LEU A 40 -5.74 -7.91 2.87
CA LEU A 40 -7.02 -8.38 2.32
C LEU A 40 -8.13 -8.60 3.38
N ASN A 41 -7.80 -8.44 4.66
CA ASN A 41 -8.79 -8.36 5.74
C ASN A 41 -9.19 -6.92 6.09
N SER A 42 -8.81 -5.93 5.26
CA SER A 42 -9.29 -4.55 5.34
C SER A 42 -10.64 -4.39 4.61
N PRO A 43 -11.54 -3.52 5.06
CA PRO A 43 -12.83 -3.31 4.40
C PRO A 43 -12.67 -2.83 2.96
N GLU A 44 -13.36 -3.49 2.01
CA GLU A 44 -13.41 -3.09 0.60
C GLU A 44 -12.01 -2.89 -0.03
N TRP A 45 -11.04 -3.76 0.32
CA TRP A 45 -9.67 -3.69 -0.19
C TRP A 45 -9.62 -3.69 -1.73
N GLU A 46 -10.59 -4.33 -2.38
CA GLU A 46 -10.73 -4.40 -3.83
C GLU A 46 -11.05 -3.05 -4.48
N LYS A 47 -11.46 -2.05 -3.69
CA LYS A 47 -11.58 -0.65 -4.12
C LYS A 47 -10.32 0.14 -3.79
N SER A 48 -9.77 -0.06 -2.58
CA SER A 48 -8.62 0.70 -2.08
C SER A 48 -7.34 0.40 -2.89
N ILE A 49 -7.02 -0.88 -3.11
CA ILE A 49 -5.79 -1.31 -3.79
C ILE A 49 -5.68 -0.74 -5.21
N PRO A 50 -6.64 -0.93 -6.13
CA PRO A 50 -6.51 -0.35 -7.47
C PRO A 50 -6.47 1.19 -7.45
N ALA A 51 -7.16 1.84 -6.50
CA ALA A 51 -7.07 3.30 -6.35
C ALA A 51 -5.66 3.75 -5.97
N ILE A 52 -5.00 3.09 -5.02
CA ILE A 52 -3.63 3.45 -4.62
C ILE A 52 -2.60 3.04 -5.67
N VAL A 53 -2.82 1.94 -6.42
CA VAL A 53 -1.99 1.59 -7.58
C VAL A 53 -2.05 2.69 -8.64
N ASN A 54 -3.25 3.16 -8.99
CA ASN A 54 -3.43 4.22 -9.97
C ASN A 54 -2.79 5.55 -9.53
N ALA A 55 -2.89 5.89 -8.24
CA ALA A 55 -2.36 7.15 -7.73
C ALA A 55 -0.85 7.14 -7.46
N PHE A 56 -0.30 6.00 -7.02
CA PHE A 56 1.05 5.93 -6.44
C PHE A 56 1.94 4.82 -7.01
N GLY A 57 1.45 3.95 -7.90
CA GLY A 57 2.23 2.84 -8.46
C GLY A 57 3.46 3.25 -9.28
N GLY A 58 3.52 4.52 -9.72
CA GLY A 58 4.73 5.10 -10.34
C GLY A 58 5.75 5.65 -9.34
N LYS A 59 5.45 5.66 -8.04
CA LYS A 59 6.28 6.25 -6.97
C LYS A 59 6.70 5.25 -5.89
N ALA A 60 5.90 4.22 -5.65
CA ALA A 60 6.13 3.23 -4.60
C ALA A 60 5.72 1.83 -5.08
N LEU A 61 6.33 0.80 -4.48
CA LEU A 61 5.90 -0.59 -4.62
C LEU A 61 4.58 -0.78 -3.85
N ILE A 62 3.48 -0.94 -4.59
CA ILE A 62 2.15 -1.11 -4.03
C ILE A 62 1.74 -2.59 -4.05
N GLY A 63 1.27 -3.11 -2.93
CA GLY A 63 0.90 -4.52 -2.80
C GLY A 63 -0.28 -4.80 -1.87
N ALA A 64 -0.46 -6.10 -1.59
CA ALA A 64 -1.49 -6.62 -0.70
C ALA A 64 -0.87 -7.53 0.36
N GLY A 65 -1.36 -7.41 1.59
CA GLY A 65 -0.99 -8.27 2.72
C GLY A 65 -2.07 -9.30 3.02
N THR A 66 -1.77 -10.30 3.85
CA THR A 66 -2.75 -11.35 4.25
C THR A 66 -3.40 -12.06 3.03
N VAL A 67 -2.64 -12.27 1.95
CA VAL A 67 -3.09 -13.06 0.80
C VAL A 67 -2.99 -14.53 1.16
N LEU A 68 -4.13 -15.20 1.37
CA LEU A 68 -4.19 -16.61 1.78
C LEU A 68 -4.44 -17.57 0.61
N GLN A 69 -4.78 -17.04 -0.57
CA GLN A 69 -5.09 -17.80 -1.79
C GLN A 69 -4.47 -17.07 -3.00
N PRO A 70 -3.82 -17.79 -3.94
CA PRO A 70 -3.25 -17.22 -5.15
C PRO A 70 -4.28 -16.66 -6.13
#